data_AF-A0A974ZPQ5-F1
#
_entry.id   AF-A0A974ZPQ5-F1
#
_cell.length_a   1.000
_cell.length_b   1.000
_cell.length_c   1.000
_cell.angle_alpha   90.00
_cell.angle_beta   90.00
_cell.angle_gamma   90.00
#
_symmetry.space_group_name_H-M   'P 1'
#
loop_
_entity.id
_entity.type
_entity.pdbx_description
1 polymer ?
#
loop_
_entity_poly.entity_id
_entity_poly.type
_entity_poly.pdbx_seq_one_letter_code
_entity_poly.pdbx_strand_id
1 'polypeptide(L)'
;MLTPIQLKPNRILAGLALTFTLAFSDAPSAALVDVGDGLIHDTDLNVTWAQDANLFKTLATASGNAAIFVTTVINSVGGVIHDTPNSLDTPAHSGAYTLTAGDFNAATGQLSWWGAQAWVGYLNSISYGGETGWRLPITPIEISGYEMTDSELGHLFYTELGGLANTPITTKHNSNYDLFSNVPDSVYWYWSGTEFTADPRHAWSFYTYFGTQFDQYKDNQFFAWPVRAVPVPAAAWLMGSALLGLVGLRRRRTVALLEN
;
A
#
# COMPACT_ATOMS: atom_id res chain seq x y z
N MET A 1 -33.57 60.33 -54.74
CA MET A 1 -34.24 59.46 -53.76
C MET A 1 -33.35 58.24 -53.54
N LEU A 2 -32.97 58.02 -52.29
CA LEU A 2 -32.01 57.01 -51.83
C LEU A 2 -32.61 55.59 -51.84
N THR A 3 -31.80 54.65 -52.35
CA THR A 3 -31.60 53.20 -52.05
C THR A 3 -32.65 52.39 -51.26
N PRO A 4 -32.76 51.08 -51.53
CA PRO A 4 -31.96 50.13 -50.75
C PRO A 4 -31.22 49.06 -51.58
N ILE A 5 -29.94 48.86 -51.23
CA ILE A 5 -29.08 47.75 -51.67
C ILE A 5 -29.32 46.55 -50.73
N GLN A 6 -29.58 45.38 -51.32
CA GLN A 6 -29.83 44.10 -50.65
C GLN A 6 -28.53 43.52 -50.07
N LEU A 7 -28.51 43.27 -48.74
CA LEU A 7 -27.42 42.57 -48.04
C LEU A 7 -27.55 41.05 -48.26
N LYS A 8 -26.48 40.41 -48.76
CA LYS A 8 -26.36 38.95 -48.87
C LYS A 8 -26.05 38.32 -47.50
N PRO A 9 -26.61 37.15 -47.17
CA PRO A 9 -26.34 36.45 -45.93
C PRO A 9 -24.91 35.87 -45.88
N ASN A 10 -24.24 36.09 -44.75
CA ASN A 10 -22.88 35.64 -44.45
C ASN A 10 -22.81 34.13 -44.26
N ARG A 11 -21.75 33.53 -44.84
CA ARG A 11 -21.42 32.10 -44.75
C ARG A 11 -20.91 31.80 -43.33
N ILE A 12 -21.67 30.99 -42.58
CA ILE A 12 -21.24 30.47 -41.27
C ILE A 12 -20.15 29.41 -41.52
N LEU A 13 -18.98 29.60 -40.92
CA LEU A 13 -17.89 28.62 -40.89
C LEU A 13 -18.33 27.39 -40.09
N ALA A 14 -18.25 26.22 -40.72
CA ALA A 14 -18.36 24.93 -40.06
C ALA A 14 -17.12 24.68 -39.18
N GLY A 15 -17.30 24.66 -37.86
CA GLY A 15 -16.28 24.24 -36.91
C GLY A 15 -16.21 22.71 -36.85
N LEU A 16 -15.07 22.15 -37.25
CA LEU A 16 -14.76 20.73 -37.15
C LEU A 16 -14.59 20.38 -35.65
N ALA A 17 -15.58 19.71 -35.05
CA ALA A 17 -15.46 19.18 -33.70
C ALA A 17 -14.72 17.84 -33.75
N LEU A 18 -13.43 17.84 -33.39
CA LEU A 18 -12.64 16.63 -33.20
C LEU A 18 -13.02 16.02 -31.85
N THR A 19 -13.94 15.07 -31.83
CA THR A 19 -14.25 14.28 -30.63
C THR A 19 -13.19 13.21 -30.44
N PHE A 20 -12.35 13.39 -29.42
CA PHE A 20 -11.42 12.37 -28.95
C PHE A 20 -12.18 11.43 -28.00
N THR A 21 -12.73 10.34 -28.53
CA THR A 21 -13.27 9.25 -27.70
C THR A 21 -12.11 8.43 -27.15
N LEU A 22 -11.80 8.63 -25.87
CA LEU A 22 -10.99 7.68 -25.10
C LEU A 22 -11.83 6.42 -24.90
N ALA A 23 -11.50 5.36 -25.64
CA ALA A 23 -11.99 4.03 -25.35
C ALA A 23 -11.22 3.51 -24.14
N PHE A 24 -11.85 3.49 -22.97
CA PHE A 24 -11.39 2.62 -21.89
C PHE A 24 -11.92 1.22 -22.23
N SER A 25 -11.02 0.33 -22.63
CA SER A 25 -11.31 -1.09 -22.67
C SER A 25 -11.29 -1.61 -21.24
N ASP A 26 -12.45 -2.00 -20.71
CA ASP A 26 -12.52 -2.88 -19.54
C ASP A 26 -12.00 -4.26 -19.96
N ALA A 27 -10.68 -4.43 -19.96
CA ALA A 27 -10.09 -5.75 -19.81
C ALA A 27 -10.12 -6.08 -18.31
N PRO A 28 -10.37 -7.33 -17.89
CA PRO A 28 -10.09 -7.73 -16.51
C PRO A 28 -8.60 -7.49 -16.28
N SER A 29 -8.30 -6.40 -15.59
CA SER A 29 -6.95 -5.87 -15.38
C SER A 29 -6.12 -6.90 -14.63
N ALA A 30 -4.84 -7.03 -14.95
CA ALA A 30 -3.92 -7.77 -14.11
C ALA A 30 -3.90 -7.09 -12.74
N ALA A 31 -4.56 -7.70 -11.74
CA ALA A 31 -4.71 -7.12 -10.41
C ALA A 31 -3.37 -7.11 -9.65
N LEU A 32 -2.48 -8.07 -9.93
CA LEU A 32 -1.06 -8.03 -9.56
C LEU A 32 -0.14 -7.96 -10.78
N VAL A 33 0.84 -7.07 -10.73
CA VAL A 33 1.82 -6.83 -11.80
C VAL A 33 3.23 -6.85 -11.21
N ASP A 34 4.11 -7.70 -11.71
CA ASP A 34 5.54 -7.62 -11.42
C ASP A 34 6.11 -6.36 -12.09
N VAL A 35 6.59 -5.42 -11.29
CA VAL A 35 7.17 -4.15 -11.77
C VAL A 35 8.70 -4.17 -11.75
N GLY A 36 9.31 -5.32 -11.49
CA GLY A 36 10.75 -5.49 -11.36
C GLY A 36 11.27 -5.16 -9.96
N ASP A 37 12.60 -5.31 -9.78
CA ASP A 37 13.31 -4.98 -8.54
C ASP A 37 12.77 -5.64 -7.25
N GLY A 38 12.10 -6.79 -7.41
CA GLY A 38 11.50 -7.53 -6.30
C GLY A 38 10.23 -6.88 -5.75
N LEU A 39 9.45 -6.22 -6.62
CA LEU A 39 8.23 -5.49 -6.26
C LEU A 39 7.04 -5.97 -7.09
N ILE A 40 5.90 -6.17 -6.42
CA ILE A 40 4.63 -6.54 -7.05
C ILE A 40 3.61 -5.42 -6.80
N HIS A 41 3.14 -4.80 -7.89
CA HIS A 41 2.11 -3.76 -7.81
C HIS A 41 0.72 -4.39 -7.83
N ASP A 42 -0.09 -4.05 -6.84
CA ASP A 42 -1.50 -4.35 -6.75
C ASP A 42 -2.31 -3.17 -7.31
N THR A 43 -2.94 -3.36 -8.47
CA THR A 43 -3.70 -2.31 -9.15
C THR A 43 -5.09 -2.08 -8.56
N ASP A 44 -5.62 -3.04 -7.81
CA ASP A 44 -6.95 -2.97 -7.22
C ASP A 44 -6.93 -2.12 -5.96
N LEU A 45 -5.94 -2.33 -5.09
CA LEU A 45 -5.69 -1.53 -3.89
C LEU A 45 -4.80 -0.31 -4.16
N ASN A 46 -4.15 -0.23 -5.33
CA ASN A 46 -3.15 0.77 -5.67
C ASN A 46 -1.99 0.83 -4.64
N VAL A 47 -1.47 -0.36 -4.31
CA VAL A 47 -0.33 -0.54 -3.41
C VAL A 47 0.78 -1.34 -4.08
N THR A 48 1.98 -1.34 -3.51
CA THR A 48 3.09 -2.18 -3.98
C THR A 48 3.61 -3.02 -2.81
N TRP A 49 3.64 -4.33 -3.02
CA TRP A 49 4.14 -5.33 -2.09
C TRP A 49 5.60 -5.62 -2.37
N ALA A 50 6.37 -5.93 -1.31
CA ALA A 50 7.63 -6.65 -1.50
C ALA A 50 7.33 -8.04 -2.06
N GLN A 51 8.05 -8.46 -3.10
CA GLN A 51 7.90 -9.78 -3.70
C GLN A 51 8.31 -10.91 -2.75
N ASP A 52 9.31 -10.64 -1.90
CA ASP A 52 9.78 -11.56 -0.87
C ASP A 52 8.94 -11.38 0.42
N ALA A 53 8.08 -12.36 0.70
CA ALA A 53 7.21 -12.36 1.87
C ALA A 53 7.98 -12.50 3.20
N ASN A 54 9.26 -12.88 3.15
CA ASN A 54 10.15 -12.95 4.29
C ASN A 54 11.44 -12.13 4.05
N LEU A 55 11.27 -10.95 3.47
CA LEU A 55 12.37 -10.05 3.09
C LEU A 55 13.34 -9.75 4.25
N PHE A 56 12.83 -9.65 5.49
CA PHE A 56 13.68 -9.41 6.66
C PHE A 56 14.75 -10.50 6.82
N LYS A 57 14.37 -11.79 6.73
CA LYS A 57 15.33 -12.90 6.80
C LYS A 57 16.31 -12.87 5.64
N THR A 58 15.83 -12.57 4.44
CA THR A 58 16.66 -12.48 3.24
C THR A 58 17.74 -11.43 3.40
N LEU A 59 17.39 -10.20 3.83
CA LEU A 59 18.37 -9.14 4.06
C LEU A 59 19.27 -9.44 5.26
N ALA A 60 18.74 -10.01 6.34
CA ALA A 60 19.53 -10.41 7.50
C ALA A 60 20.59 -11.45 7.11
N THR A 61 20.25 -12.42 6.27
CA THR A 61 21.18 -13.43 5.76
C THR A 61 22.20 -12.80 4.82
N ALA A 62 21.75 -11.96 3.88
CA ALA A 62 22.61 -11.27 2.92
C ALA A 62 23.62 -10.32 3.58
N SER A 63 23.31 -9.79 4.77
CA SER A 63 24.23 -8.93 5.54
C SER A 63 25.53 -9.63 5.96
N GLY A 64 25.55 -10.97 6.00
CA GLY A 64 26.67 -11.76 6.52
C GLY A 64 26.85 -11.68 8.05
N ASN A 65 26.12 -10.80 8.74
CA ASN A 65 26.11 -10.70 10.19
C ASN A 65 24.75 -10.16 10.69
N ALA A 66 23.83 -11.11 10.96
CA ALA A 66 22.48 -10.81 11.39
C ALA A 66 22.40 -9.93 12.66
N ALA A 67 23.35 -10.06 13.60
CA ALA A 67 23.35 -9.26 14.82
C ALA A 67 23.66 -7.77 14.56
N ILE A 68 24.64 -7.51 13.67
CA ILE A 68 24.96 -6.14 13.22
C ILE A 68 23.80 -5.58 12.40
N PHE A 69 23.19 -6.40 11.54
CA PHE A 69 22.00 -6.00 10.79
C PHE A 69 20.86 -5.57 11.70
N VAL A 70 20.51 -6.37 12.71
CA VAL A 70 19.47 -6.03 13.71
C VAL A 70 19.81 -4.72 14.43
N THR A 71 21.07 -4.53 14.84
CA THR A 71 21.50 -3.27 15.46
C THR A 71 21.34 -2.08 14.51
N THR A 72 21.61 -2.28 13.22
CA THR A 72 21.42 -1.25 12.19
C THR A 72 19.94 -0.89 12.02
N VAL A 73 19.05 -1.90 12.00
CA VAL A 73 17.59 -1.70 11.94
C VAL A 73 17.11 -0.88 13.15
N ILE A 74 17.49 -1.27 14.37
CA ILE A 74 17.14 -0.56 15.60
C ILE A 74 17.62 0.89 15.56
N ASN A 75 18.87 1.12 15.17
CA ASN A 75 19.45 2.46 15.12
C ASN A 75 18.81 3.34 14.03
N SER A 76 18.33 2.76 12.94
CA SER A 76 17.69 3.51 11.84
C SER A 76 16.41 4.24 12.26
N VAL A 77 15.76 3.76 13.32
CA VAL A 77 14.54 4.36 13.90
C VAL A 77 14.80 5.03 15.26
N GLY A 78 16.07 5.19 15.65
CA GLY A 78 16.44 5.81 16.93
C GLY A 78 16.23 4.93 18.17
N GLY A 79 16.05 3.63 17.99
CA GLY A 79 15.94 2.64 19.09
C GLY A 79 14.59 2.60 19.81
N VAL A 80 13.62 3.40 19.39
CA VAL A 80 12.30 3.49 20.02
C VAL A 80 11.22 3.46 18.95
N ILE A 81 10.13 2.75 19.22
CA ILE A 81 8.88 2.81 18.45
C ILE A 81 7.82 3.48 19.31
N HIS A 82 7.02 4.34 18.67
CA HIS A 82 5.90 5.01 19.31
C HIS A 82 4.59 4.35 18.89
N ASP A 83 3.76 4.03 19.87
CA ASP A 83 2.44 3.41 19.74
C ASP A 83 1.49 3.92 20.82
N THR A 84 0.28 3.37 20.87
CA THR A 84 -0.71 3.78 21.88
C THR A 84 -0.22 3.42 23.28
N PRO A 85 -0.17 4.39 24.23
CA PRO A 85 0.37 4.15 25.56
C PRO A 85 -0.20 2.94 26.28
N ASN A 86 0.67 2.05 26.76
CA ASN A 86 0.28 0.81 27.39
C ASN A 86 1.35 0.31 28.39
N SER A 87 1.09 -0.81 29.05
CA SER A 87 1.97 -1.33 30.11
C SER A 87 3.33 -1.84 29.63
N LEU A 88 3.54 -1.99 28.32
CA LEU A 88 4.77 -2.53 27.71
C LEU A 88 5.80 -1.43 27.38
N ASP A 89 5.41 -0.16 27.55
CA ASP A 89 6.28 0.99 27.30
C ASP A 89 7.38 1.15 28.35
N THR A 90 8.43 1.92 28.02
CA THR A 90 9.49 2.31 28.95
C THR A 90 9.74 3.82 28.88
N PRO A 91 9.30 4.62 29.88
CA PRO A 91 8.51 4.23 31.07
C PRO A 91 7.11 3.70 30.71
N ALA A 92 6.50 2.91 31.59
CA ALA A 92 5.16 2.35 31.35
C ALA A 92 4.12 3.45 31.06
N HIS A 93 3.27 3.22 30.06
CA HIS A 93 2.26 4.16 29.55
C HIS A 93 2.83 5.48 28.97
N SER A 94 4.06 5.47 28.46
CA SER A 94 4.64 6.64 27.79
C SER A 94 4.32 6.73 26.29
N GLY A 95 3.81 5.65 25.68
CA GLY A 95 3.71 5.50 24.23
C GLY A 95 5.08 5.37 23.57
N ALA A 96 6.09 4.90 24.30
CA ALA A 96 7.44 4.70 23.81
C ALA A 96 7.93 3.30 24.20
N TYR A 97 8.04 2.43 23.20
CA TYR A 97 8.61 1.10 23.34
C TYR A 97 10.10 1.13 22.99
N THR A 98 10.96 0.70 23.93
CA THR A 98 12.40 0.60 23.69
C THR A 98 12.73 -0.73 23.03
N LEU A 99 13.24 -0.67 21.80
CA LEU A 99 13.60 -1.86 21.02
C LEU A 99 14.79 -2.61 21.63
N THR A 100 14.75 -3.93 21.49
CA THR A 100 15.83 -4.85 21.87
C THR A 100 16.14 -5.82 20.73
N ALA A 101 17.28 -6.52 20.82
CA ALA A 101 17.57 -7.60 19.88
C ALA A 101 16.54 -8.75 19.96
N GLY A 102 15.81 -8.88 21.07
CA GLY A 102 14.77 -9.90 21.25
C GLY A 102 13.53 -9.67 20.37
N ASP A 103 13.35 -8.46 19.84
CA ASP A 103 12.29 -8.12 18.91
C ASP A 103 12.50 -8.71 17.50
N PHE A 104 13.68 -9.28 17.23
CA PHE A 104 14.10 -9.71 15.91
C PHE A 104 14.63 -11.16 15.92
N ASN A 105 13.86 -12.11 15.39
CA ASN A 105 14.34 -13.46 15.12
C ASN A 105 14.90 -13.56 13.70
N ALA A 106 16.16 -13.15 13.51
CA ALA A 106 16.81 -13.18 12.20
C ALA A 106 17.04 -14.59 11.62
N ALA A 107 16.93 -15.65 12.44
CA ALA A 107 17.05 -17.02 11.95
C ALA A 107 15.79 -17.47 11.18
N THR A 108 14.60 -17.05 11.65
CA THR A 108 13.32 -17.41 11.02
C THR A 108 12.73 -16.29 10.16
N GLY A 109 13.04 -15.03 10.49
CA GLY A 109 12.46 -13.85 9.87
C GLY A 109 11.31 -13.21 10.67
N GLN A 110 10.95 -13.81 11.80
CA GLN A 110 9.84 -13.33 12.63
C GLN A 110 10.27 -12.17 13.52
N LEU A 111 9.32 -11.28 13.81
CA LEU A 111 9.52 -10.04 14.52
C LEU A 111 8.39 -9.84 15.54
N SER A 112 8.67 -9.15 16.65
CA SER A 112 7.61 -8.53 17.43
C SER A 112 6.92 -7.45 16.59
N TRP A 113 5.76 -6.96 17.02
CA TRP A 113 5.09 -5.89 16.31
C TRP A 113 5.95 -4.62 16.24
N TRP A 114 6.65 -4.27 17.33
CA TRP A 114 7.59 -3.15 17.33
C TRP A 114 8.82 -3.43 16.45
N GLY A 115 9.35 -4.66 16.45
CA GLY A 115 10.41 -5.08 15.53
C GLY A 115 9.99 -4.95 14.06
N ALA A 116 8.73 -5.28 13.75
CA ALA A 116 8.15 -5.15 12.42
C ALA A 116 7.98 -3.69 11.99
N GLN A 117 7.58 -2.80 12.90
CA GLN A 117 7.53 -1.35 12.66
C GLN A 117 8.94 -0.77 12.43
N ALA A 118 9.92 -1.18 13.24
CA ALA A 118 11.32 -0.78 13.07
C ALA A 118 11.88 -1.26 11.72
N TRP A 119 11.53 -2.48 11.32
CA TRP A 119 11.93 -3.07 10.06
C TRP A 119 11.43 -2.26 8.84
N VAL A 120 10.15 -1.90 8.79
CA VAL A 120 9.65 -1.04 7.69
C VAL A 120 10.23 0.37 7.75
N GLY A 121 10.54 0.88 8.96
CA GLY A 121 11.31 2.11 9.14
C GLY A 121 12.72 2.03 8.52
N TYR A 122 13.41 0.91 8.71
CA TYR A 122 14.70 0.65 8.07
C TYR A 122 14.59 0.61 6.55
N LEU A 123 13.59 -0.07 5.98
CA LEU A 123 13.35 -0.09 4.53
C LEU A 123 13.20 1.32 3.94
N ASN A 124 12.52 2.21 4.67
CA ASN A 124 12.42 3.61 4.31
C ASN A 124 13.76 4.34 4.38
N SER A 125 14.57 4.07 5.41
CA SER A 125 15.88 4.72 5.59
C SER A 125 16.86 4.42 4.44
N ILE A 126 16.73 3.25 3.81
CA ILE A 126 17.57 2.83 2.68
C ILE A 126 16.91 3.05 1.31
N SER A 127 15.69 3.58 1.27
CA SER A 127 14.87 3.67 0.05
C SER A 127 14.81 2.34 -0.71
N TYR A 128 14.40 1.27 -0.02
CA TYR A 128 14.35 -0.08 -0.60
C TYR A 128 13.54 -0.10 -1.91
N GLY A 129 14.12 -0.68 -2.96
CA GLY A 129 13.54 -0.66 -4.31
C GLY A 129 13.52 0.73 -4.97
N GLY A 130 14.36 1.65 -4.51
CA GLY A 130 14.36 3.06 -4.98
C GLY A 130 13.23 3.90 -4.39
N GLU A 131 12.51 3.37 -3.40
CA GLU A 131 11.22 3.91 -2.95
C GLU A 131 11.12 4.02 -1.43
N THR A 132 10.30 4.97 -0.99
CA THR A 132 9.95 5.19 0.43
C THR A 132 8.43 5.06 0.64
N GLY A 133 8.00 5.09 1.90
CA GLY A 133 6.61 4.92 2.31
C GLY A 133 6.23 3.47 2.60
N TRP A 134 7.23 2.61 2.84
CA TRP A 134 7.04 1.26 3.33
C TRP A 134 6.38 1.28 4.71
N ARG A 135 5.37 0.44 4.87
CA ARG A 135 4.64 0.22 6.11
C ARG A 135 4.21 -1.24 6.21
N LEU A 136 3.71 -1.62 7.38
CA LEU A 136 2.96 -2.85 7.51
C LEU A 136 1.59 -2.71 6.79
N PRO A 137 0.98 -3.83 6.38
CA PRO A 137 -0.36 -3.82 5.80
C PRO A 137 -1.40 -3.33 6.79
N ILE A 138 -2.51 -2.78 6.32
CA ILE A 138 -3.53 -2.17 7.16
C ILE A 138 -4.75 -3.08 7.25
N THR A 139 -5.31 -3.12 8.46
CA THR A 139 -6.64 -3.66 8.77
C THR A 139 -7.54 -2.47 9.10
N PRO A 140 -8.43 -2.04 8.18
CA PRO A 140 -9.26 -0.86 8.41
C PRO A 140 -10.49 -1.16 9.28
N ILE A 141 -10.95 -2.42 9.27
CA ILE A 141 -12.11 -2.86 10.03
C ILE A 141 -11.65 -3.82 11.13
N GLU A 142 -11.91 -3.43 12.38
CA GLU A 142 -11.52 -4.18 13.59
C GLU A 142 -12.47 -5.35 13.87
N ILE A 143 -12.55 -6.29 12.92
CA ILE A 143 -13.37 -7.50 13.03
C ILE A 143 -12.50 -8.73 12.81
N SER A 144 -12.68 -9.72 13.69
CA SER A 144 -12.04 -11.02 13.58
C SER A 144 -12.85 -11.96 12.69
N GLY A 145 -12.17 -12.73 11.84
CA GLY A 145 -12.82 -13.76 11.02
C GLY A 145 -12.15 -14.02 9.67
N TYR A 146 -12.84 -14.82 8.86
CA TYR A 146 -12.46 -15.16 7.49
C TYR A 146 -13.05 -14.17 6.48
N GLU A 147 -12.57 -14.19 5.24
CA GLU A 147 -13.09 -13.39 4.12
C GLU A 147 -13.04 -11.87 4.37
N MET A 148 -12.10 -11.42 5.21
CA MET A 148 -11.87 -10.01 5.55
C MET A 148 -11.16 -9.27 4.41
N THR A 149 -11.81 -9.16 3.25
CA THR A 149 -11.24 -8.56 2.02
C THR A 149 -11.05 -7.04 2.09
N ASP A 150 -11.62 -6.37 3.09
CA ASP A 150 -11.33 -4.95 3.34
C ASP A 150 -9.92 -4.73 3.92
N SER A 151 -9.29 -5.74 4.53
CA SER A 151 -7.89 -5.64 4.96
C SER A 151 -6.95 -5.97 3.83
N GLU A 152 -5.79 -5.31 3.78
CA GLU A 152 -4.87 -5.49 2.65
C GLU A 152 -4.32 -6.92 2.57
N LEU A 153 -4.05 -7.57 3.70
CA LEU A 153 -3.65 -8.98 3.74
C LEU A 153 -4.80 -9.93 3.40
N GLY A 154 -6.03 -9.59 3.80
CA GLY A 154 -7.22 -10.36 3.44
C GLY A 154 -7.54 -10.25 1.96
N HIS A 155 -7.47 -9.05 1.37
CA HIS A 155 -7.60 -8.81 -0.07
C HIS A 155 -6.54 -9.58 -0.85
N LEU A 156 -5.26 -9.46 -0.47
CA LEU A 156 -4.17 -10.21 -1.09
C LEU A 156 -4.47 -11.72 -1.04
N PHE A 157 -4.83 -12.26 0.12
CA PHE A 157 -5.10 -13.69 0.26
C PHE A 157 -6.31 -14.17 -0.55
N TYR A 158 -7.47 -13.53 -0.40
CA TYR A 158 -8.73 -14.03 -0.95
C TYR A 158 -8.96 -13.60 -2.39
N THR A 159 -8.71 -12.33 -2.69
CA THR A 159 -8.97 -11.73 -4.01
C THR A 159 -7.82 -12.04 -4.97
N GLU A 160 -6.59 -11.70 -4.58
CA GLU A 160 -5.46 -11.73 -5.50
C GLU A 160 -4.86 -13.12 -5.69
N LEU A 161 -4.65 -13.84 -4.58
CA LEU A 161 -4.01 -15.15 -4.58
C LEU A 161 -5.01 -16.30 -4.74
N GLY A 162 -6.32 -16.04 -4.66
CA GLY A 162 -7.36 -17.06 -4.80
C GLY A 162 -7.38 -18.06 -3.64
N GLY A 163 -6.95 -17.64 -2.45
CA GLY A 163 -7.02 -18.40 -1.22
C GLY A 163 -8.46 -18.69 -0.81
N LEU A 164 -8.63 -19.77 -0.03
CA LEU A 164 -9.94 -20.18 0.50
C LEU A 164 -9.88 -20.25 2.02
N ALA A 165 -10.95 -19.82 2.68
CA ALA A 165 -11.06 -19.87 4.13
C ALA A 165 -10.79 -21.29 4.65
N ASN A 166 -10.04 -21.39 5.74
CA ASN A 166 -9.69 -22.64 6.40
C ASN A 166 -8.95 -23.65 5.50
N THR A 167 -8.28 -23.18 4.46
CA THR A 167 -7.50 -23.99 3.53
C THR A 167 -6.08 -23.43 3.42
N PRO A 168 -5.02 -24.26 3.55
CA PRO A 168 -3.64 -23.81 3.35
C PRO A 168 -3.47 -23.06 2.03
N ILE A 169 -2.91 -21.84 2.06
CA ILE A 169 -2.61 -21.11 0.83
C ILE A 169 -1.72 -21.92 -0.10
N THR A 170 -0.81 -22.73 0.44
CA THR A 170 0.06 -23.65 -0.32
C THR A 170 -0.70 -24.76 -1.06
N THR A 171 -1.94 -25.04 -0.68
CA THR A 171 -2.80 -26.07 -1.31
C THR A 171 -3.85 -25.49 -2.24
N LYS A 172 -4.34 -24.27 -1.96
CA LYS A 172 -5.37 -23.60 -2.75
C LYS A 172 -4.98 -22.15 -3.00
N HIS A 173 -4.58 -21.88 -4.23
CA HIS A 173 -4.26 -20.56 -4.77
C HIS A 173 -4.45 -20.56 -6.30
N ASN A 174 -4.30 -19.39 -6.93
CA ASN A 174 -4.22 -19.19 -8.37
C ASN A 174 -2.76 -18.92 -8.80
N SER A 175 -2.52 -18.68 -10.09
CA SER A 175 -1.17 -18.45 -10.63
C SER A 175 -0.47 -17.19 -10.10
N ASN A 176 -1.19 -16.25 -9.50
CA ASN A 176 -0.57 -15.04 -8.93
C ASN A 176 0.27 -15.36 -7.69
N TYR A 177 0.03 -16.50 -7.04
CA TYR A 177 0.86 -16.96 -5.91
C TYR A 177 2.33 -17.10 -6.28
N ASP A 178 2.61 -17.52 -7.52
CA ASP A 178 3.96 -17.69 -8.05
C ASP A 178 4.69 -16.35 -8.28
N LEU A 179 3.97 -15.22 -8.22
CA LEU A 179 4.60 -13.89 -8.25
C LEU A 179 5.38 -13.61 -6.97
N PHE A 180 5.05 -14.26 -5.85
CA PHE A 180 5.68 -14.03 -4.56
C PHE A 180 6.66 -15.15 -4.20
N SER A 181 7.69 -14.79 -3.44
CA SER A 181 8.73 -15.72 -2.99
C SER A 181 8.81 -15.73 -1.47
N ASN A 182 9.38 -16.82 -0.94
CA ASN A 182 9.54 -17.04 0.50
C ASN A 182 8.27 -16.85 1.33
N VAL A 183 7.10 -17.03 0.70
CA VAL A 183 5.85 -17.25 1.43
C VAL A 183 6.08 -18.54 2.20
N PRO A 184 6.17 -18.49 3.53
CA PRO A 184 6.66 -19.65 4.24
C PRO A 184 5.58 -20.77 4.16
N ASP A 185 5.94 -22.04 4.42
CA ASP A 185 5.15 -23.29 4.23
C ASP A 185 4.28 -23.89 5.41
N SER A 186 4.66 -23.73 6.68
CA SER A 186 3.95 -23.89 8.00
C SER A 186 2.96 -22.76 8.51
N VAL A 187 2.93 -22.45 9.82
CA VAL A 187 1.91 -21.58 10.47
C VAL A 187 2.34 -20.10 10.41
N TYR A 188 1.63 -19.29 9.61
CA TYR A 188 2.04 -17.90 9.31
C TYR A 188 1.06 -16.82 9.66
N TRP A 189 1.29 -16.22 10.81
CA TRP A 189 0.77 -14.91 11.13
C TRP A 189 1.66 -13.84 10.50
N TYR A 190 1.02 -12.85 9.90
CA TYR A 190 1.63 -11.62 9.44
C TYR A 190 1.06 -10.45 10.23
N TRP A 191 1.93 -9.54 10.64
CA TRP A 191 1.51 -8.33 11.33
C TRP A 191 0.77 -7.37 10.40
N SER A 192 -0.34 -6.82 10.91
CA SER A 192 -0.93 -5.58 10.44
C SER A 192 -0.29 -4.40 11.19
N GLY A 193 -0.19 -3.25 10.52
CA GLY A 193 0.18 -1.99 11.15
C GLY A 193 -0.91 -1.39 12.02
N THR A 194 -2.12 -1.97 12.01
CA THR A 194 -3.25 -1.51 12.82
C THR A 194 -3.18 -2.08 14.24
N GLU A 195 -3.09 -1.20 15.25
CA GLU A 195 -3.27 -1.57 16.66
C GLU A 195 -4.72 -1.97 16.94
N PHE A 196 -4.96 -2.85 17.92
CA PHE A 196 -6.32 -3.16 18.34
C PHE A 196 -6.82 -2.12 19.34
N THR A 197 -7.85 -1.36 18.96
CA THR A 197 -8.29 -0.19 19.72
C THR A 197 -8.76 -0.53 21.14
N ALA A 198 -9.38 -1.70 21.35
CA ALA A 198 -9.91 -2.05 22.67
C ALA A 198 -8.82 -2.46 23.69
N ASP A 199 -7.65 -2.91 23.23
CA ASP A 199 -6.50 -3.22 24.07
C ASP A 199 -5.19 -2.94 23.31
N PRO A 200 -4.51 -1.80 23.58
CA PRO A 200 -3.33 -1.36 22.82
C PRO A 200 -2.10 -2.25 23.04
N ARG A 201 -2.17 -3.29 23.88
CA ARG A 201 -1.13 -4.34 23.94
C ARG A 201 -1.21 -5.32 22.77
N HIS A 202 -2.29 -5.26 21.99
CA HIS A 202 -2.52 -6.10 20.82
C HIS A 202 -2.43 -5.29 19.53
N ALA A 203 -2.14 -6.00 18.44
CA ALA A 203 -2.26 -5.50 17.09
C ALA A 203 -2.96 -6.53 16.22
N TRP A 204 -3.57 -6.07 15.13
CA TRP A 204 -4.18 -6.96 14.17
C TRP A 204 -3.12 -7.80 13.46
N SER A 205 -3.50 -9.01 13.09
CA SER A 205 -2.66 -9.93 12.35
C SER A 205 -3.51 -10.78 11.43
N PHE A 206 -2.88 -11.32 10.38
CA PHE A 206 -3.54 -12.18 9.43
C PHE A 206 -2.83 -13.53 9.35
N TYR A 207 -3.58 -14.60 9.59
CA TYR A 207 -3.10 -15.96 9.51
C TYR A 207 -3.19 -16.47 8.08
N THR A 208 -2.19 -16.15 7.27
CA THR A 208 -2.12 -16.52 5.84
C THR A 208 -2.13 -18.03 5.59
N TYR A 209 -1.91 -18.89 6.59
CA TYR A 209 -2.08 -20.33 6.39
C TYR A 209 -3.57 -20.71 6.25
N PHE A 210 -4.50 -20.10 6.98
CA PHE A 210 -5.95 -20.42 6.87
C PHE A 210 -6.84 -19.26 6.45
N GLY A 211 -6.29 -18.06 6.27
CA GLY A 211 -7.01 -16.88 5.82
C GLY A 211 -7.85 -16.19 6.91
N THR A 212 -7.53 -16.35 8.20
CA THR A 212 -8.27 -15.66 9.27
C THR A 212 -7.52 -14.44 9.76
N GLN A 213 -8.25 -13.36 10.03
CA GLN A 213 -7.74 -12.18 10.72
C GLN A 213 -8.09 -12.26 12.21
N PHE A 214 -7.13 -11.89 13.07
CA PHE A 214 -7.33 -11.87 14.53
C PHE A 214 -6.35 -10.89 15.20
N ASP A 215 -6.72 -10.32 16.34
CA ASP A 215 -5.82 -9.52 17.16
C ASP A 215 -4.87 -10.43 17.97
N GLN A 216 -3.63 -9.97 18.18
CA GLN A 216 -2.59 -10.74 18.84
C GLN A 216 -1.70 -9.84 19.69
N TYR A 217 -1.14 -10.38 20.78
CA TYR A 217 -0.21 -9.63 21.62
C TYR A 217 1.02 -9.18 20.83
N LYS A 218 1.41 -7.91 20.96
CA LYS A 218 2.49 -7.28 20.19
C LYS A 218 3.88 -7.89 20.43
N ASP A 219 4.08 -8.63 21.52
CA ASP A 219 5.32 -9.34 21.85
C ASP A 219 5.47 -10.70 21.14
N ASN A 220 4.39 -11.20 20.50
CA ASN A 220 4.45 -12.41 19.67
C ASN A 220 5.39 -12.22 18.46
N GLN A 221 5.99 -13.31 18.00
CA GLN A 221 6.96 -13.31 16.90
C GLN A 221 6.28 -13.75 15.59
N PHE A 222 5.97 -12.80 14.71
CA PHE A 222 5.29 -13.03 13.43
C PHE A 222 6.02 -12.40 12.25
N PHE A 223 5.62 -12.75 11.03
CA PHE A 223 6.23 -12.21 9.82
C PHE A 223 5.72 -10.80 9.53
N ALA A 224 6.52 -10.04 8.78
CA ALA A 224 6.17 -8.70 8.33
C ALA A 224 6.28 -8.65 6.81
N TRP A 225 5.16 -8.45 6.12
CA TRP A 225 5.10 -8.32 4.67
C TRP A 225 4.97 -6.84 4.30
N PRO A 226 6.05 -6.16 3.91
CA PRO A 226 6.01 -4.72 3.67
C PRO A 226 5.15 -4.40 2.46
N VAL A 227 4.38 -3.33 2.59
CA VAL A 227 3.57 -2.75 1.52
C VAL A 227 3.75 -1.24 1.54
N ARG A 228 3.58 -0.59 0.39
CA ARG A 228 3.55 0.87 0.27
C ARG A 228 2.37 1.31 -0.57
N ALA A 229 1.76 2.44 -0.22
CA ALA A 229 0.80 3.09 -1.10
C ALA A 229 1.52 3.77 -2.26
N VAL A 230 0.97 3.69 -3.47
CA VAL A 230 1.52 4.41 -4.63
C VAL A 230 0.89 5.81 -4.66
N PRO A 231 1.68 6.89 -4.50
CA PRO A 231 1.16 8.24 -4.58
C PRO A 231 0.58 8.52 -5.96
N VAL A 232 -0.62 9.10 -6.03
CA VAL A 232 -1.20 9.51 -7.31
C VAL A 232 -0.23 10.51 -7.99
N PRO A 233 0.28 10.22 -9.21
CA PRO A 233 1.32 11.04 -9.81
C PRO A 233 0.93 12.52 -9.87
N ALA A 234 1.88 13.42 -9.62
CA ALA A 234 1.67 14.87 -9.72
C ALA A 234 1.07 15.29 -11.08
N ALA A 235 1.33 14.52 -12.14
CA ALA A 235 0.73 14.70 -13.46
C ALA A 235 -0.81 14.60 -13.45
N ALA A 236 -1.41 13.75 -12.61
CA ALA A 236 -2.86 13.67 -12.47
C ALA A 236 -3.43 14.95 -11.86
N TRP A 237 -2.73 15.54 -10.87
CA TRP A 237 -3.09 16.82 -10.28
C TRP A 237 -2.88 18.00 -11.25
N LEU A 238 -1.80 17.97 -12.05
CA LEU A 238 -1.55 18.94 -13.09
C LEU A 238 -2.60 18.87 -14.20
N MET A 239 -3.02 17.67 -14.61
CA MET A 239 -4.05 17.51 -15.64
C MET A 239 -5.43 17.92 -15.13
N GLY A 240 -5.78 17.58 -13.88
CA GLY A 240 -7.00 18.04 -13.23
C GLY A 240 -7.07 19.57 -13.10
N SER A 241 -5.98 20.22 -12.68
CA SER A 241 -5.91 21.69 -12.57
C SER A 241 -5.87 22.39 -13.92
N ALA A 242 -5.19 21.82 -14.93
CA ALA A 242 -5.17 22.34 -16.29
C ALA A 242 -6.57 22.29 -16.94
N LEU A 243 -7.33 21.21 -16.74
CA LEU A 243 -8.71 21.07 -17.23
C LEU A 243 -9.64 22.10 -16.58
N LEU A 244 -9.53 22.33 -15.27
CA LEU A 244 -10.29 23.38 -14.57
C LEU A 244 -9.90 24.79 -15.05
N GLY A 245 -8.60 25.03 -15.31
CA GLY A 245 -8.10 26.29 -15.88
C GLY A 245 -8.70 26.60 -17.25
N LEU A 246 -8.81 25.59 -18.13
CA LEU A 246 -9.39 25.74 -19.47
C LEU A 246 -10.91 26.04 -19.43
N VAL A 247 -11.65 25.49 -18.47
CA VAL A 247 -13.07 25.81 -18.26
C VAL A 247 -13.25 27.25 -17.78
N GLY A 248 -12.36 27.75 -16.91
CA GLY A 248 -12.34 29.14 -16.46
C GLY A 248 -12.10 30.15 -17.59
N LEU A 249 -11.23 29.81 -18.55
CA LEU A 249 -10.95 30.65 -19.72
C LEU A 249 -12.14 30.74 -20.70
N ARG A 250 -12.95 29.69 -20.81
CA ARG A 250 -14.15 29.69 -21.68
C ARG A 250 -15.23 30.66 -21.20
N ARG A 251 -15.37 30.88 -19.89
CA ARG A 251 -16.36 31.82 -19.32
C ARG A 251 -16.02 33.30 -19.56
N ARG A 252 -14.73 33.64 -19.71
CA ARG A 252 -14.30 35.04 -19.96
C ARG A 252 -14.55 35.51 -21.40
N ARG A 253 -14.71 34.59 -22.36
CA ARG A 253 -15.01 34.96 -23.75
C ARG A 253 -16.48 35.33 -23.99
N THR A 254 -17.41 34.89 -23.15
CA THR A 254 -18.84 35.20 -23.33
C THR A 254 -19.21 36.60 -22.82
N VAL A 255 -18.49 37.12 -21.82
CA VAL A 255 -18.79 38.46 -21.24
C VAL A 255 -18.28 39.60 -22.14
N ALA A 256 -17.18 39.40 -22.87
CA ALA A 256 -16.60 40.42 -23.75
C ALA A 256 -17.33 40.62 -25.10
N LEU A 257 -18.39 39.85 -25.39
CA LEU A 257 -19.19 39.99 -26.62
C LEU A 257 -20.57 40.66 -26.38
N LEU A 258 -20.86 41.10 -25.15
CA LEU A 258 -22.07 41.87 -24.82
C LEU A 258 -21.81 43.37 -24.63
N GLU A 259 -20.56 43.82 -24.80
CA GLU A 259 -20.16 45.23 -24.85
C GLU A 259 -19.64 45.57 -26.26
N ASN A 260 -20.54 45.69 -27.23
CA ASN A 260 -20.35 46.43 -28.49
C ASN A 260 -21.71 46.67 -29.16
#